data_AF-A0A1S9J0L6-F1
#
_entry.id   AF-A0A1S9J0L6-F1
#
_cell.length_a   1.000
_cell.length_b   1.000
_cell.length_c   1.000
_cell.angle_alpha   90.00
_cell.angle_beta   90.00
_cell.angle_gamma   90.00
#
_symmetry.space_group_name_H-M   'P 1'
#
loop_
_entity.id
_entity.type
_entity.pdbx_description
1 polymer ?
#
loop_
_entity_poly.entity_id
_entity_poly.type
_entity_poly.pdbx_seq_one_letter_code
_entity_poly.pdbx_strand_id
1 'polypeptide(L)'
;MQTKSYTIKAFQDFLQMLPELGIVNDATARNLRDSSLRLLTVLGSDFTDADIRDYSVANLASSYADSAESKPSESSLQAYKSRMQSAIDKFISYQNGEINVSVGDVNKKKERKKMAPKKKAVADVQVGVKTFELPIPLRGDLIVTIGNLPRDLTKDEAKRISLIVESFAMIDGGTKE
;
A
#
# COMPACT_ATOMS: atom_id res chain seq x y z
N MET A 1 19.20 22.33 -6.08
CA MET A 1 18.16 21.64 -6.87
C MET A 1 18.38 20.15 -6.64
N GLN A 2 17.60 19.50 -5.78
CA GLN A 2 17.73 18.04 -5.65
C GLN A 2 17.16 17.43 -6.94
N THR A 3 18.03 16.81 -7.73
CA THR A 3 17.64 16.05 -8.91
C THR A 3 16.76 14.91 -8.42
N LYS A 4 15.47 14.93 -8.79
CA LYS A 4 14.52 13.90 -8.37
C LYS A 4 14.91 12.58 -9.05
N SER A 5 15.57 11.71 -8.31
CA SER A 5 16.00 10.39 -8.79
C SER A 5 15.14 9.32 -8.12
N TYR A 6 14.31 8.65 -8.91
CA TYR A 6 13.45 7.55 -8.45
C TYR A 6 14.13 6.18 -8.63
N THR A 7 15.45 6.14 -8.67
CA THR A 7 16.20 4.90 -8.89
C THR A 7 16.17 4.01 -7.66
N ILE A 8 16.34 2.69 -7.84
CA ILE A 8 16.44 1.72 -6.75
C ILE A 8 17.56 2.10 -5.78
N LYS A 9 18.70 2.60 -6.29
CA LYS A 9 19.79 3.09 -5.46
C LYS A 9 19.39 4.27 -4.58
N ALA A 10 18.68 5.26 -5.13
CA ALA A 10 18.18 6.39 -4.37
C ALA A 10 17.15 5.97 -3.30
N PHE A 11 16.31 4.98 -3.62
CA PHE A 11 15.39 4.39 -2.65
C PHE A 11 16.12 3.66 -1.52
N GLN A 12 17.17 2.89 -1.81
CA GLN A 12 18.00 2.23 -0.80
C GLN A 12 18.68 3.23 0.14
N ASP A 13 19.22 4.31 -0.42
CA ASP A 13 19.84 5.40 0.34
C ASP A 13 18.82 6.07 1.28
N PHE A 14 17.62 6.37 0.76
CA PHE A 14 16.51 6.88 1.56
C PHE A 14 16.14 5.95 2.72
N LEU A 15 16.08 4.63 2.50
CA LEU A 15 15.81 3.67 3.58
C LEU A 15 16.88 3.68 4.68
N GLN A 16 18.13 4.00 4.34
CA GLN A 16 19.21 4.13 5.33
C GLN A 16 19.08 5.41 6.16
N MET A 17 18.71 6.52 5.52
CA MET A 17 18.50 7.82 6.19
C MET A 17 17.15 7.93 6.93
N LEU A 18 16.20 7.03 6.64
CA LEU A 18 14.83 7.05 7.19
C LEU A 18 14.75 7.21 8.73
N PRO A 19 15.61 6.56 9.56
CA PRO A 19 15.59 6.74 11.02
C PRO A 19 16.04 8.14 11.45
N GLU A 20 16.95 8.76 10.69
CA GLU A 20 17.52 10.08 10.99
C GLU A 20 16.59 11.21 10.57
N LEU A 21 15.76 10.97 9.54
CA LEU A 21 14.78 11.91 9.02
C LEU A 21 13.64 12.25 10.02
N GLY A 22 13.45 11.46 11.08
CA GLY A 22 12.44 11.73 12.12
C GLY A 22 10.97 11.63 11.65
N ILE A 23 10.73 11.19 10.42
CA ILE A 23 9.39 11.07 9.81
C ILE A 23 8.56 9.98 10.48
N VAL A 24 9.22 8.91 10.93
CA VAL A 24 8.63 7.79 11.64
C VAL A 24 9.50 7.43 12.84
N ASN A 25 8.95 6.67 13.80
CA ASN A 25 9.78 6.19 14.91
C ASN A 25 10.86 5.22 14.41
N ASP A 26 11.98 5.14 15.14
CA ASP A 26 13.15 4.34 14.78
C ASP A 26 12.82 2.85 14.55
N ALA A 27 11.96 2.24 15.37
CA ALA A 27 11.55 0.85 15.18
C ALA A 27 10.73 0.65 13.89
N THR A 28 9.87 1.60 13.53
CA THR A 28 9.12 1.59 12.28
C THR A 28 10.05 1.83 11.10
N ALA A 29 11.03 2.74 11.22
CA ALA A 29 12.02 3.00 10.18
C ALA A 29 12.83 1.73 9.86
N ARG A 30 13.35 1.05 10.89
CA ARG A 30 14.08 -0.22 10.75
C ARG A 30 13.22 -1.29 10.09
N ASN A 31 11.97 -1.46 10.55
CA ASN A 31 11.05 -2.44 9.96
C ASN A 31 10.77 -2.18 8.47
N LEU A 32 10.61 -0.92 8.07
CA LEU A 32 10.43 -0.50 6.68
C LEU A 32 11.67 -0.83 5.85
N ARG A 33 12.85 -0.48 6.37
CA ARG A 33 14.15 -0.76 5.74
C ARG A 33 14.37 -2.27 5.54
N ASP A 34 14.35 -3.06 6.62
CA ASP A 34 14.62 -4.50 6.56
C ASP A 34 13.68 -5.23 5.61
N SER A 35 12.39 -4.90 5.66
CA SER A 35 11.39 -5.54 4.80
C SER A 35 11.58 -5.17 3.33
N SER A 36 11.89 -3.91 3.05
CA SER A 36 12.12 -3.45 1.68
C SER A 36 13.42 -4.02 1.11
N LEU A 37 14.51 -4.03 1.87
CA LEU A 37 15.79 -4.60 1.44
C LEU A 37 15.67 -6.09 1.11
N ARG A 38 14.90 -6.86 1.89
CA ARG A 38 14.61 -8.28 1.59
C ARG A 38 13.93 -8.46 0.24
N LEU A 39 12.96 -7.62 -0.10
CA LEU A 39 12.27 -7.73 -1.40
C LEU A 39 13.16 -7.29 -2.56
N LEU A 40 14.04 -6.32 -2.33
CA LEU A 40 14.99 -5.85 -3.33
C LEU A 40 16.08 -6.88 -3.67
N THR A 41 16.35 -7.87 -2.81
CA THR A 41 17.38 -8.90 -3.11
C THR A 41 17.05 -9.71 -4.36
N VAL A 42 15.77 -9.80 -4.72
CA VAL A 42 15.27 -10.52 -5.90
C VAL A 42 15.71 -9.84 -7.20
N LEU A 43 15.84 -8.52 -7.19
CA LEU A 43 16.25 -7.76 -8.36
C LEU A 43 17.73 -7.98 -8.69
N GLY A 44 18.56 -8.29 -7.70
CA GLY A 44 20.02 -8.38 -7.89
C GLY A 44 20.67 -7.01 -8.04
N SER A 45 21.99 -7.01 -8.28
CA SER A 45 22.82 -5.79 -8.27
C SER A 45 22.75 -4.98 -9.57
N ASP A 46 22.29 -5.60 -10.67
CA ASP A 46 22.30 -5.00 -12.01
C ASP A 46 21.21 -3.93 -12.22
N PHE A 47 20.18 -3.90 -11.38
CA PHE A 47 19.01 -3.04 -11.55
C PHE A 47 19.06 -1.77 -10.70
N THR A 48 20.22 -1.43 -10.12
CA THR A 48 20.36 -0.30 -9.18
C THR A 48 19.99 1.06 -9.77
N ASP A 49 20.11 1.23 -11.09
CA ASP A 49 19.73 2.46 -11.81
C ASP A 49 18.26 2.48 -12.28
N ALA A 50 17.55 1.34 -12.22
CA ALA A 50 16.18 1.27 -12.69
C ALA A 50 15.21 2.03 -11.76
N ASP A 51 14.11 2.53 -12.33
CA ASP A 51 13.09 3.28 -11.61
C ASP A 51 12.26 2.36 -10.71
N ILE A 52 12.20 2.66 -9.41
CA ILE A 52 11.48 1.84 -8.43
C ILE A 52 9.97 1.78 -8.70
N ARG A 53 9.40 2.77 -9.41
CA ARG A 53 7.97 2.87 -9.69
C ARG A 53 7.51 1.92 -10.79
N ASP A 54 8.43 1.40 -11.58
CA ASP A 54 8.15 0.39 -12.60
C ASP A 54 7.87 -0.99 -11.98
N TYR A 55 8.37 -1.22 -10.76
CA TYR A 55 8.27 -2.52 -10.10
C TYR A 55 7.01 -2.66 -9.25
N SER A 56 6.28 -3.75 -9.48
CA SER A 56 5.17 -4.17 -8.62
C SER A 56 5.69 -4.81 -7.34
N VAL A 57 5.40 -4.19 -6.18
CA VAL A 57 5.70 -4.74 -4.85
C VAL A 57 5.08 -6.12 -4.65
N ALA A 58 3.91 -6.37 -5.24
CA ALA A 58 3.26 -7.67 -5.17
C ALA A 58 4.10 -8.74 -5.89
N ASN A 59 4.64 -8.42 -7.06
CA ASN A 59 5.47 -9.33 -7.84
C ASN A 59 6.82 -9.58 -7.13
N LEU A 60 7.46 -8.53 -6.63
CA LEU A 60 8.71 -8.66 -5.86
C LEU A 60 8.56 -9.58 -4.65
N ALA A 61 7.44 -9.46 -3.92
CA ALA A 61 7.16 -10.32 -2.79
C ALA A 61 6.86 -11.77 -3.19
N SER A 62 6.16 -12.00 -4.30
CA SER A 62 5.97 -13.36 -4.83
C SER A 62 7.30 -13.98 -5.25
N SER A 63 8.10 -13.26 -6.05
CA SER A 63 9.42 -13.71 -6.49
C SER A 63 10.39 -13.95 -5.32
N TYR A 64 10.30 -13.14 -4.25
CA TYR A 64 11.04 -13.39 -3.01
C TYR A 64 10.60 -14.69 -2.32
N ALA A 65 9.30 -14.97 -2.28
CA ALA A 65 8.77 -16.21 -1.70
C ALA A 65 9.23 -17.46 -2.49
N ASP A 66 9.34 -17.35 -3.81
CA ASP A 66 9.82 -18.42 -4.67
C ASP A 66 11.34 -18.62 -4.60
N SER A 67 12.10 -17.53 -4.40
CA SER A 67 13.57 -17.57 -4.38
C SER A 67 14.15 -17.80 -2.98
N ALA A 68 13.37 -17.65 -1.91
CA ALA A 68 13.82 -17.84 -0.54
C ALA A 68 13.95 -19.34 -0.19
N GLU A 69 15.10 -19.73 0.37
CA GLU A 69 15.37 -21.10 0.84
C GLU A 69 14.32 -21.60 1.85
N SER A 70 13.83 -20.69 2.70
CA SER A 70 12.71 -20.93 3.59
C SER A 70 11.54 -20.03 3.19
N LYS A 71 10.45 -20.66 2.74
CA LYS A 71 9.23 -19.95 2.34
C LYS A 71 8.69 -19.13 3.51
N PRO A 72 8.64 -17.79 3.41
CA PRO A 72 8.05 -16.98 4.45
C PRO A 72 6.55 -17.27 4.55
N SER A 73 6.00 -17.17 5.74
CA SER A 73 4.55 -17.30 5.93
C SER A 73 3.79 -16.21 5.17
N GLU A 74 2.54 -16.50 4.80
CA GLU A 74 1.67 -15.53 4.09
C GLU A 74 1.53 -14.21 4.86
N SER A 75 1.45 -14.29 6.20
CA SER A 75 1.43 -13.11 7.06
C SER A 75 2.70 -12.27 6.98
N SER A 76 3.86 -12.92 6.83
CA SER A 76 5.16 -12.24 6.71
C SER A 76 5.30 -11.58 5.35
N LEU A 77 4.91 -12.28 4.27
CA LEU A 77 4.87 -11.70 2.92
C LEU A 77 3.97 -10.48 2.85
N GLN A 78 2.78 -10.55 3.46
CA GLN A 78 1.87 -9.40 3.50
C GLN A 78 2.45 -8.22 4.30
N ALA A 79 3.16 -8.51 5.38
CA ALA A 79 3.87 -7.47 6.14
C ALA A 79 4.98 -6.83 5.31
N TYR A 80 5.75 -7.61 4.55
CA TYR A 80 6.81 -7.10 3.67
C TYR A 80 6.24 -6.22 2.57
N LYS A 81 5.15 -6.66 1.90
CA LYS A 81 4.43 -5.88 0.90
C LYS A 81 3.98 -4.53 1.45
N SER A 82 3.27 -4.54 2.58
CA SER A 82 2.73 -3.32 3.21
C SER A 82 3.83 -2.34 3.61
N ARG A 83 4.94 -2.84 4.15
CA ARG A 83 6.08 -2.02 4.58
C ARG A 83 6.81 -1.43 3.37
N MET A 84 7.08 -2.22 2.33
CA MET A 84 7.72 -1.70 1.12
C MET A 84 6.85 -0.64 0.44
N GLN A 85 5.55 -0.87 0.31
CA GLN A 85 4.62 0.11 -0.24
C GLN A 85 4.64 1.42 0.57
N SER A 86 4.60 1.31 1.89
CA SER A 86 4.65 2.47 2.80
C SER A 86 5.99 3.23 2.72
N ALA A 87 7.08 2.55 2.41
CA ALA A 87 8.39 3.16 2.23
C ALA A 87 8.50 3.87 0.87
N ILE A 88 7.97 3.27 -0.20
CA ILE A 88 7.92 3.88 -1.54
C ILE A 88 7.08 5.16 -1.51
N ASP A 89 5.91 5.12 -0.89
CA ASP A 89 5.05 6.30 -0.68
C ASP A 89 5.79 7.45 0.02
N LYS A 90 6.53 7.14 1.09
CA LYS A 90 7.35 8.13 1.81
C LYS A 90 8.50 8.63 0.98
N PHE A 91 9.13 7.77 0.19
CA PHE A 91 10.21 8.15 -0.70
C PHE A 91 9.72 9.11 -1.79
N ILE A 92 8.57 8.83 -2.40
CA ILE A 92 7.95 9.70 -3.40
C ILE A 92 7.59 11.05 -2.76
N SER A 93 6.96 11.03 -1.59
CA SER A 93 6.60 12.24 -0.85
C SER A 93 7.85 13.06 -0.45
N TYR A 94 8.94 12.38 -0.08
CA TYR A 94 10.24 13.00 0.22
C TYR A 94 10.82 13.69 -1.03
N GLN A 95 10.82 13.00 -2.18
CA GLN A 95 11.29 13.55 -3.46
C GLN A 95 10.41 14.69 -3.98
N ASN A 96 9.12 14.69 -3.64
CA ASN A 96 8.21 15.78 -3.98
C ASN A 96 8.30 16.98 -3.05
N GLY A 97 9.03 16.88 -1.93
CA GLY A 97 9.09 17.93 -0.91
C GLY A 97 7.81 18.04 -0.08
N GLU A 98 6.93 17.04 -0.13
CA GLU A 98 5.67 17.00 0.63
C GLU A 98 5.90 16.60 2.09
N ILE A 99 7.04 15.97 2.38
CA ILE A 99 7.46 15.70 3.75
C ILE A 99 8.22 16.91 4.28
N ASN A 100 7.56 17.68 5.14
CA ASN A 100 8.24 18.70 5.94
C ASN A 100 9.10 17.98 6.99
N VAL A 101 10.39 17.80 6.69
CA VAL A 101 11.39 17.33 7.64
C VAL A 101 11.62 18.42 8.69
N SER A 102 10.68 18.55 9.63
CA SER A 102 10.89 19.38 10.80
C SER A 102 11.97 18.71 11.66
N VAL A 103 13.21 19.12 11.43
CA VAL A 103 14.31 18.96 12.38
C VAL A 103 13.89 19.65 13.67
N GLY A 104 13.32 18.90 14.62
CA GLY A 104 13.16 19.36 16.00
C GLY A 104 11.80 19.33 16.67
N ASP A 105 10.86 18.45 16.32
CA ASP A 105 9.71 18.17 17.24
C ASP A 105 9.79 16.73 17.76
N VAL A 106 10.80 16.52 18.60
CA VAL A 106 10.70 15.52 19.66
C VAL A 106 9.51 15.97 20.51
N ASN A 107 8.53 15.08 20.69
CA ASN A 107 7.47 15.15 21.71
C ASN A 107 6.09 15.67 21.27
N LYS A 108 5.40 14.93 20.40
CA LYS A 108 3.95 14.69 20.58
C LYS A 108 3.67 13.25 20.92
N LYS A 109 3.76 13.00 22.23
CA LYS A 109 3.10 11.94 22.99
C LYS A 109 1.62 11.85 22.57
N LYS A 110 1.30 11.08 21.53
CA LYS A 110 -0.07 10.60 21.31
C LYS A 110 -0.28 9.40 22.23
N GLU A 111 -1.10 9.66 23.24
CA GLU A 111 -1.63 8.74 24.24
C GLU A 111 -1.78 7.30 23.74
N ARG A 112 -1.07 6.39 24.42
CA ARG A 112 -1.35 4.95 24.36
C ARG A 112 -2.65 4.71 25.12
N LYS A 113 -3.74 4.39 24.43
CA LYS A 113 -4.77 3.49 24.99
C LYS A 113 -4.46 2.07 24.53
N LYS A 114 -3.87 1.28 25.43
CA LYS A 114 -3.85 -0.19 25.31
C LYS A 114 -5.21 -0.70 25.76
N MET A 115 -5.87 -1.51 24.92
CA MET A 115 -6.37 -2.85 25.25
C MET A 115 -6.91 -3.53 23.96
N ALA A 116 -6.71 -4.85 23.89
CA ALA A 116 -6.64 -5.70 22.71
C ALA A 116 -8.00 -6.20 22.17
N PRO A 117 -8.06 -7.27 21.35
CA PRO A 117 -7.66 -7.40 19.95
C PRO A 117 -8.88 -7.67 19.05
N LYS A 118 -9.00 -7.06 17.86
CA LYS A 118 -9.82 -7.63 16.77
C LYS A 118 -9.58 -6.93 15.41
N LYS A 119 -9.24 -7.77 14.43
CA LYS A 119 -9.47 -7.70 12.98
C LYS A 119 -9.07 -6.42 12.22
N LYS A 120 -8.01 -6.62 11.43
CA LYS A 120 -7.70 -6.06 10.10
C LYS A 120 -8.69 -5.00 9.58
N ALA A 121 -8.19 -3.77 9.43
CA ALA A 121 -8.57 -2.90 8.34
C ALA A 121 -7.29 -2.24 7.84
N VAL A 122 -6.90 -2.59 6.62
CA VAL A 122 -5.82 -1.95 5.88
C VAL A 122 -6.32 -0.55 5.51
N ALA A 123 -5.90 0.45 6.28
CA ALA A 123 -6.13 1.85 5.94
C ALA A 123 -5.16 2.24 4.83
N ASP A 124 -5.65 2.06 3.61
CA ASP A 124 -5.16 2.68 2.38
C ASP A 124 -5.23 4.21 2.57
N VAL A 125 -4.07 4.86 2.67
CA VAL A 125 -3.99 6.32 2.68
C VAL A 125 -3.75 6.73 1.22
N GLN A 126 -4.81 6.64 0.42
CA GLN A 126 -4.96 7.54 -0.73
C GLN A 126 -5.50 8.86 -0.21
N VAL A 127 -4.90 9.95 -0.71
CA VAL A 127 -5.33 11.35 -0.59
C VAL A 127 -6.78 11.51 -0.13
N GLY A 128 -6.96 11.83 1.16
CA GLY A 128 -8.07 12.64 1.67
C GLY A 128 -9.53 12.27 1.41
N VAL A 129 -9.88 11.16 0.73
CA VAL A 129 -11.28 10.76 0.53
C VAL A 129 -11.60 9.63 1.50
N LYS A 130 -12.44 9.92 2.50
CA LYS A 130 -12.90 8.91 3.46
C LYS A 130 -13.70 7.85 2.70
N THR A 131 -13.11 6.70 2.43
CA THR A 131 -13.82 5.59 1.79
C THR A 131 -14.48 4.67 2.82
N PHE A 132 -15.52 3.94 2.42
CA PHE A 132 -16.23 2.99 3.28
C PHE A 132 -16.62 1.74 2.50
N GLU A 133 -16.96 0.69 3.26
CA GLU A 133 -17.42 -0.58 2.72
C GLU A 133 -18.94 -0.67 2.90
N LEU A 134 -19.68 -0.96 1.82
CA LEU A 134 -21.14 -1.06 1.83
C LEU A 134 -21.59 -2.50 1.50
N PRO A 135 -22.17 -3.24 2.45
CA PRO A 135 -22.76 -4.54 2.18
C PRO A 135 -24.14 -4.39 1.52
N ILE A 136 -24.31 -4.98 0.35
CA ILE A 136 -25.53 -5.00 -0.45
C ILE A 136 -26.06 -6.44 -0.49
N PRO A 137 -27.20 -6.74 0.14
CA PRO A 137 -27.86 -8.03 -0.03
C PRO A 137 -28.47 -8.13 -1.43
N LEU A 138 -28.19 -9.22 -2.16
CA LEU A 138 -28.71 -9.44 -3.51
C LEU A 138 -29.89 -10.41 -3.51
N ARG A 139 -29.63 -11.71 -3.39
CA ARG A 139 -30.65 -12.78 -3.36
C ARG A 139 -30.23 -13.91 -2.42
N GLY A 140 -31.18 -14.47 -1.68
CA GLY A 140 -30.90 -15.53 -0.70
C GLY A 140 -29.92 -15.06 0.40
N ASP A 141 -28.91 -15.90 0.69
CA ASP A 141 -27.84 -15.63 1.68
C ASP A 141 -26.62 -14.89 1.07
N LEU A 142 -26.75 -14.33 -0.15
CA LEU A 142 -25.64 -13.68 -0.84
C LEU A 142 -25.60 -12.17 -0.54
N ILE A 143 -24.55 -11.78 0.22
CA ILE A 143 -24.22 -10.39 0.52
C ILE A 143 -22.96 -10.01 -0.27
N VAL A 144 -23.04 -8.95 -1.07
CA VAL A 144 -21.89 -8.40 -1.80
C VAL A 144 -21.44 -7.12 -1.12
N THR A 145 -20.17 -7.06 -0.72
CA THR A 145 -19.58 -5.86 -0.13
C THR A 145 -18.87 -5.04 -1.21
N ILE A 146 -19.35 -3.82 -1.46
CA ILE A 146 -18.61 -2.86 -2.29
C ILE A 146 -17.59 -2.15 -1.39
N GLY A 147 -16.31 -2.45 -1.62
CA GLY A 147 -15.19 -1.83 -0.90
C GLY A 147 -14.72 -0.53 -1.53
N ASN A 148 -14.02 0.29 -0.73
CA ASN A 148 -13.36 1.52 -1.17
C ASN A 148 -14.29 2.56 -1.83
N LEU A 149 -15.56 2.63 -1.39
CA LEU A 149 -16.51 3.60 -1.90
C LEU A 149 -16.24 4.99 -1.30
N PRO A 150 -15.99 6.04 -2.09
CA PRO A 150 -15.73 7.37 -1.56
C PRO A 150 -16.97 7.97 -0.88
N ARG A 151 -16.78 8.65 0.27
CA ARG A 151 -17.88 9.38 0.95
C ARG A 151 -18.45 10.53 0.12
N ASP A 152 -17.67 11.06 -0.81
CA ASP A 152 -18.03 12.19 -1.66
C ASP A 152 -18.39 11.74 -3.09
N LEU A 153 -19.00 10.55 -3.22
CA LEU A 153 -19.41 10.00 -4.50
C LEU A 153 -20.46 10.91 -5.17
N THR A 154 -20.13 11.46 -6.34
CA THR A 154 -21.09 12.25 -7.12
C THR A 154 -22.08 11.35 -7.86
N LYS A 155 -23.23 11.92 -8.27
CA LYS A 155 -24.26 11.16 -9.03
C LYS A 155 -23.74 10.59 -10.35
N ASP A 156 -22.81 11.28 -11.01
CA ASP A 156 -22.23 10.81 -12.28
C ASP A 156 -21.32 9.60 -12.06
N GLU A 157 -20.47 9.67 -11.03
CA GLU A 157 -19.57 8.57 -10.64
C GLU A 157 -20.35 7.33 -10.19
N ALA A 158 -21.40 7.53 -9.37
CA ALA A 158 -22.30 6.46 -8.97
C ALA A 158 -22.94 5.76 -10.18
N LYS A 159 -23.36 6.54 -11.18
CA LYS A 159 -23.96 6.02 -12.40
C LYS A 159 -22.97 5.21 -13.22
N ARG A 160 -21.70 5.64 -13.31
CA ARG A 160 -20.64 4.86 -13.97
C ARG A 160 -20.40 3.52 -13.27
N ILE A 161 -20.32 3.52 -11.95
CA ILE A 161 -20.15 2.28 -11.16
C ILE A 161 -21.32 1.33 -11.41
N SER A 162 -22.56 1.84 -11.40
CA SER A 162 -23.76 1.04 -11.74
C SER A 162 -23.65 0.43 -13.12
N LEU A 163 -23.28 1.22 -14.12
CA LEU A 163 -23.20 0.78 -15.51
C LEU A 163 -22.17 -0.34 -15.71
N ILE A 164 -21.03 -0.22 -15.02
CA ILE A 164 -19.99 -1.25 -15.04
C ILE A 164 -20.53 -2.54 -14.41
N VAL A 165 -21.15 -2.45 -13.23
CA VAL A 165 -21.74 -3.61 -12.54
C VAL A 165 -22.85 -4.26 -13.38
N GLU A 166 -23.71 -3.48 -14.02
CA GLU A 166 -24.75 -3.94 -14.96
C GLU A 166 -24.16 -4.62 -16.19
N SER A 167 -23.00 -4.18 -16.70
CA SER A 167 -22.35 -4.80 -17.86
C SER A 167 -21.86 -6.23 -17.58
N PHE A 168 -21.62 -6.56 -16.31
CA PHE A 168 -21.27 -7.92 -15.89
C PHE A 168 -22.50 -8.76 -15.52
N ALA A 169 -23.69 -8.17 -15.45
CA ALA A 169 -24.91 -8.92 -15.19
C ALA A 169 -25.27 -9.74 -16.43
N MET A 170 -25.38 -11.06 -16.25
CA MET A 170 -25.98 -11.91 -17.27
C MET A 170 -27.46 -11.57 -17.38
N ILE A 171 -27.95 -11.44 -18.62
CA ILE A 171 -29.36 -11.18 -18.91
C ILE A 171 -30.16 -12.38 -18.40
N ASP A 172 -30.89 -12.22 -17.30
CA ASP A 172 -31.82 -13.23 -16.83
C ASP A 172 -33.12 -13.08 -17.65
N GLY A 173 -33.14 -13.78 -18.78
CA GLY A 173 -34.28 -13.85 -19.71
C GLY A 173 -33.92 -14.68 -20.94
N GLY A 174 -34.37 -15.94 -20.95
CA GLY A 174 -34.14 -16.97 -21.99
C GLY A 174 -34.44 -16.56 -23.44
N THR A 175 -34.12 -17.37 -24.44
CA THR A 175 -34.94 -18.54 -24.79
C THR A 175 -34.11 -19.56 -25.56
N LYS A 176 -34.38 -20.84 -25.31
CA LYS A 176 -34.15 -21.94 -26.27
C LYS A 176 -34.86 -21.61 -27.59
N GLU A 177 -34.17 -21.75 -28.73
CA GLU A 177 -34.67 -22.43 -29.94
C GLU A 177 -33.49 -23.11 -30.62
#